data_AF-A0A523AXF9-F1
#
_entry.id   AF-A0A523AXF9-F1
#
_cell.length_a   1.000
_cell.length_b   1.000
_cell.length_c   1.000
_cell.angle_alpha   90.00
_cell.angle_beta   90.00
_cell.angle_gamma   90.00
#
_symmetry.space_group_name_H-M   'P 1'
#
loop_
_entity.id
_entity.type
_entity.pdbx_description
1 polymer ?
#
loop_
_entity_poly.entity_id
_entity_poly.type
_entity_poly.pdbx_seq_one_letter_code
_entity_poly.pdbx_strand_id
1 'polypeptide(L)' 'MRILGNMIGAAFLRSYERGERIYLAMRARGFEGKIEVMQELRMGRSDFLFLSLFLPLLLLPVMI' A
#
# COMPACT_ATOMS: atom_id res chain seq x y z
N MET A 1 -21.76 -19.63 -10.84
CA MET A 1 -20.29 -19.57 -11.02
C MET A 1 -19.79 -18.90 -12.30
N ARG A 2 -20.51 -18.92 -13.44
CA ARG A 2 -20.07 -18.27 -14.70
C ARG A 2 -19.81 -16.75 -14.62
N ILE A 3 -20.65 -16.01 -13.90
CA ILE A 3 -20.54 -14.54 -13.79
C ILE A 3 -19.27 -14.15 -13.03
N LEU A 4 -18.99 -14.82 -11.90
CA LEU A 4 -17.76 -14.62 -11.13
C LEU A 4 -16.50 -14.92 -11.96
N GLY A 5 -16.48 -16.02 -12.71
CA GLY A 5 -15.37 -16.36 -13.58
C GLY A 5 -15.09 -15.29 -14.65
N ASN A 6 -16.14 -14.76 -15.29
CA ASN A 6 -16.00 -13.69 -16.27
C ASN A 6 -15.51 -12.38 -15.63
N MET A 7 -16.01 -12.03 -14.45
CA MET A 7 -15.57 -10.84 -13.72
C MET A 7 -14.10 -10.94 -13.31
N ILE A 8 -13.68 -12.10 -12.80
CA ILE A 8 -12.29 -12.35 -12.41
C ILE A 8 -11.37 -12.31 -13.64
N GLY A 9 -11.74 -12.98 -14.73
CA GLY A 9 -10.95 -12.99 -15.96
C GLY A 9 -10.79 -11.59 -16.56
N ALA A 10 -11.88 -10.81 -16.60
CA ALA A 10 -11.84 -9.44 -17.09
C ALA A 10 -11.01 -8.51 -16.18
N ALA A 11 -11.16 -8.65 -14.85
CA ALA A 11 -10.38 -7.86 -13.89
C ALA A 11 -8.88 -8.17 -14.02
N PHE A 12 -8.52 -9.46 -14.10
CA PHE A 12 -7.14 -9.91 -14.28
C PHE A 12 -6.53 -9.32 -15.55
N LEU A 13 -7.17 -9.52 -16.70
CA LEU A 13 -6.64 -9.05 -17.99
C LEU A 13 -6.44 -7.53 -18.00
N ARG A 14 -7.43 -6.77 -17.53
CA ARG A 14 -7.33 -5.29 -17.46
C ARG A 14 -6.23 -4.82 -16.52
N SER A 15 -6.09 -5.46 -15.36
CA SER A 15 -5.03 -5.12 -14.40
C SER A 15 -3.63 -5.42 -14.96
N TYR A 16 -3.49 -6.53 -15.71
CA TYR A 16 -2.24 -6.91 -16.37
C TYR A 16 -1.84 -5.91 -17.46
N GLU A 17 -2.71 -5.64 -18.43
CA GLU A 17 -2.44 -4.68 -19.53
C GLU A 17 -2.15 -3.26 -19.00
N ARG A 18 -2.81 -2.87 -17.91
CA ARG A 18 -2.53 -1.58 -17.27
C ARG A 18 -1.16 -1.60 -16.59
N GLY A 19 -0.82 -2.67 -15.88
CA GLY A 19 0.48 -2.85 -15.24
C GLY A 19 1.64 -2.82 -16.24
N GLU A 20 1.51 -3.52 -17.36
CA GLU A 20 2.50 -3.52 -18.44
C GLU A 20 2.71 -2.11 -19.03
N ARG A 21 1.62 -1.38 -19.33
CA ARG A 21 1.73 0.00 -19.82
C ARG A 21 2.42 0.93 -18.83
N ILE A 22 2.15 0.78 -17.53
CA ILE A 22 2.85 1.54 -16.49
C ILE A 22 4.32 1.14 -16.45
N TYR A 23 4.63 -0.15 -16.48
CA TYR A 23 6.01 -0.65 -16.47
C TYR A 23 6.83 -0.13 -17.65
N LEU A 24 6.27 -0.14 -18.86
CA LEU A 24 6.93 0.43 -20.03
C LEU A 24 7.16 1.94 -19.88
N ALA A 25 6.21 2.68 -19.33
CA ALA A 25 6.37 4.11 -19.04
C ALA A 25 7.43 4.36 -17.95
N MET A 26 7.52 3.50 -16.93
CA MET A 26 8.58 3.56 -15.91
C MET A 26 9.94 3.31 -16.56
N ARG A 27 10.07 2.25 -17.38
CA ARG A 27 11.31 1.91 -18.07
C ARG A 27 11.79 3.03 -19.00
N ALA A 28 10.87 3.69 -19.71
CA ALA A 28 11.18 4.84 -20.56
C ALA A 28 11.70 6.06 -19.78
N ARG A 29 11.34 6.20 -18.50
CA ARG A 29 11.84 7.25 -17.58
C ARG A 29 13.16 6.87 -16.89
N GLY A 30 13.73 5.70 -17.21
CA GLY A 30 14.98 5.23 -16.61
C GLY A 30 14.79 4.33 -15.38
N PHE A 31 13.64 3.70 -15.20
CA PHE A 31 13.42 2.77 -14.08
C PHE A 31 14.38 1.57 -14.14
N GLU A 32 15.22 1.44 -13.11
CA GLU A 32 16.26 0.40 -13.00
C GLU A 32 15.79 -0.90 -12.30
N GLY A 33 14.48 -1.06 -12.10
CA GLY A 33 13.92 -2.22 -11.40
C GLY A 33 13.80 -2.08 -9.88
N LYS A 34 14.24 -0.94 -9.32
CA LYS A 34 14.04 -0.60 -7.90
C LYS A 34 12.88 0.37 -7.76
N ILE A 35 11.92 0.03 -6.89
CA ILE A 35 10.81 0.92 -6.58
C ILE A 35 11.31 1.98 -5.61
N GLU A 36 11.46 3.20 -6.10
CA GLU A 36 11.76 4.36 -5.25
C GLU A 36 10.45 4.87 -4.63
N VAL A 37 10.37 4.78 -3.31
CA VAL A 37 9.22 5.27 -2.56
C VAL A 37 9.47 6.74 -2.22
N MET A 38 8.63 7.65 -2.72
CA MET A 38 8.82 9.11 -2.49
C MET A 38 8.81 9.51 -1.02
N GLN A 39 8.11 8.76 -0.17
CA GLN A 39 8.12 8.92 1.27
C GLN A 39 8.38 7.57 1.91
N GLU A 40 9.55 7.41 2.49
CA GLU A 40 9.79 6.35 3.45
C GLU A 40 8.90 6.58 4.67
N LEU A 41 8.19 5.54 5.11
CA LEU A 41 7.42 5.58 6.34
C LEU A 41 8.41 5.68 7.51
N ARG A 42 8.75 6.91 7.90
CA ARG A 42 9.63 7.19 9.04
C ARG A 42 8.79 7.46 10.26
N MET A 43 9.07 6.75 11.35
CA MET A 43 8.48 7.07 12.65
C MET A 43 8.89 8.49 13.04
N GLY A 44 7.95 9.40 12.94
CA GLY A 44 8.14 10.80 13.29
C GLY A 44 8.08 11.02 14.79
N ARG A 45 8.50 12.21 15.25
CA ARG A 45 8.24 12.63 16.63
C ARG A 45 6.74 12.65 16.96
N SER A 46 5.89 12.88 15.96
CA SER A 46 4.43 12.74 16.04
C SER A 46 3.98 11.36 16.47
N ASP A 47 4.66 10.31 15.99
CA ASP A 47 4.25 8.92 16.20
C ASP A 47 4.60 8.47 17.61
N PHE A 48 5.75 8.93 18.13
CA PHE A 48 6.12 8.74 19.53
C PHE A 48 5.19 9.48 20.50
N LEU A 49 4.82 10.72 20.20
CA LEU A 49 3.86 11.48 21.01
C LEU A 49 2.47 10.82 20.98
N PHE A 50 2.02 10.39 19.79
CA PHE A 50 0.77 9.66 19.64
C PHE A 50 0.80 8.35 20.45
N LEU A 51 1.87 7.56 20.34
CA LEU A 51 2.02 6.31 21.07
C LEU A 51 2.04 6.53 22.59
N SER A 52 2.78 7.53 23.06
CA SER A 52 2.88 7.86 24.50
C SER A 52 1.53 8.25 25.11
N LEU A 53 0.62 8.86 24.34
CA LEU A 53 -0.71 9.25 24.83
C LEU A 53 -1.74 8.13 24.64
N PHE A 54 -1.68 7.43 23.51
CA PHE A 54 -2.66 6.42 23.13
C PHE A 54 -2.50 5.11 23.93
N LEU A 55 -1.24 4.69 24.17
CA LEU A 55 -0.95 3.46 24.89
C LEU A 55 -1.50 3.45 26.34
N PRO A 56 -1.29 4.47 27.19
CA PRO A 56 -1.89 4.49 28.51
C PRO A 56 -3.41 4.65 28.47
N LEU A 57 -3.95 5.47 27.57
CA LEU A 57 -5.41 5.63 27.42
C LEU A 57 -6.10 4.29 27.14
N LEU A 58 -5.49 3.43 26.33
CA LEU A 58 -6.02 2.12 25.99
C LEU A 58 -5.86 1.09 27.14
N LEU A 59 -4.78 1.18 27.92
CA LEU A 59 -4.49 0.22 29.01
C LEU A 59 -5.24 0.52 30.31
N LEU A 60 -5.48 1.79 30.63
CA LEU A 60 -6.21 2.20 31.84
C LEU A 60 -7.56 1.47 32.03
N PRO A 61 -8.44 1.35 31.03
CA PRO A 61 -9.71 0.63 31.17
C PRO A 61 -9.58 -0.90 31.15
N VAL A 62 -8.45 -1.48 30.71
CA VAL A 62 -8.22 -2.94 30.74
C VAL A 62 -7.77 -3.41 32.13
N MET A 63 -7.14 -2.53 32.90
CA MET A 63 -6.61 -2.83 34.23
C MET A 63 -7.64 -2.61 35.36
N ILE A 64 -8.75 -1.92 35.06
CA ILE A 64 -9.90 -1.68 35.95
C ILE A 64 -10.92 -2.79 35.77
#